data_AF-A0A9W7T5Q8-F1
#
_entry.id   AF-A0A9W7T5Q8-F1
#
_cell.length_a   1.000
_cell.length_b   1.000
_cell.length_c   1.000
_cell.angle_alpha   90.00
_cell.angle_beta   90.00
_cell.angle_gamma   90.00
#
_symmetry.space_group_name_H-M   'P 1'
#
loop_
_entity.id
_entity.type
_entity.pdbx_description
1 polymer ?
#
loop_
_entity_poly.entity_id
_entity_poly.type
_entity_poly.pdbx_seq_one_letter_code
_entity_poly.pdbx_strand_id
1 'polypeptide(L)'
;WNIEPDLSRAALQYRRVILAMAESLPDLNAGMNLCGSPQEREMLTFYKSQPGNWARPFSVILRGDAAIGDGVKRYLLSQVISRVQFGFALDFARKTK
;
A
#
# COMPACT_ATOMS: atom_id res chain seq x y z
N TRP A 1 7.01 -4.33 31.55
CA TRP A 1 7.49 -4.02 30.19
C TRP A 1 8.98 -4.33 30.16
N ASN A 2 9.41 -5.39 29.46
CA ASN A 2 10.83 -5.67 29.27
C ASN A 2 11.35 -4.72 28.18
N ILE A 3 12.34 -3.88 28.52
CA ILE A 3 13.00 -2.99 27.57
C ILE A 3 14.15 -3.79 26.95
N GLU A 4 14.11 -4.01 25.64
CA GLU A 4 15.20 -4.62 24.88
C GLU A 4 16.20 -3.51 24.48
N PRO A 5 17.46 -3.53 24.98
CA PRO A 5 18.43 -2.49 24.69
C PRO A 5 18.98 -2.55 23.26
N ASP A 6 18.95 -3.71 22.61
CA ASP A 6 19.37 -3.86 21.21
C ASP A 6 18.23 -3.43 20.26
N LEU A 7 18.47 -2.36 19.51
CA LEU A 7 17.50 -1.80 18.57
C LEU A 7 17.06 -2.80 17.49
N SER A 8 17.97 -3.65 17.00
CA SER A 8 17.67 -4.62 15.96
C SER A 8 16.79 -5.75 16.50
N ARG A 9 17.05 -6.21 17.72
CA ARG A 9 16.22 -7.20 18.42
C ARG A 9 14.86 -6.63 18.79
N ALA A 10 14.81 -5.40 19.29
CA ALA A 10 13.56 -4.72 19.60
C ALA A 10 12.68 -4.58 18.35
N ALA A 11 13.27 -4.14 17.23
CA ALA A 11 12.58 -4.05 15.94
C ALA A 11 12.09 -5.42 15.44
N LEU A 12 12.91 -6.47 15.57
CA LEU A 12 12.53 -7.83 15.17
C LEU A 12 11.35 -8.36 16.01
N GLN A 13 11.39 -8.16 17.33
CA GLN A 13 10.30 -8.58 18.23
C GLN A 13 9.01 -7.83 17.90
N TYR A 14 9.08 -6.51 17.77
CA TYR A 14 7.94 -5.67 17.38
C TYR A 14 7.34 -6.11 16.05
N ARG A 15 8.19 -6.34 15.04
CA ARG A 15 7.76 -6.83 13.72
C ARG A 15 7.05 -8.17 13.82
N ARG A 16 7.60 -9.13 14.56
CA ARG A 16 7.00 -10.47 14.71
C ARG A 16 5.64 -10.39 15.36
N VAL A 17 5.49 -9.60 16.42
CA VAL A 17 4.21 -9.43 17.12
C VAL A 17 3.16 -8.82 16.19
N ILE A 18 3.50 -7.74 15.49
CA ILE A 18 2.57 -7.08 14.56
C ILE A 18 2.16 -8.00 13.42
N LEU A 19 3.10 -8.68 12.80
CA LEU A 19 2.80 -9.59 11.69
C LEU A 19 1.92 -10.75 12.17
N ALA A 20 2.24 -11.37 13.31
CA ALA A 20 1.43 -12.46 13.85
C ALA A 20 0.00 -12.02 14.20
N MET A 21 -0.18 -10.80 14.70
CA MET A 21 -1.51 -10.25 14.98
C MET A 21 -2.32 -9.92 13.71
N ALA A 22 -1.64 -9.65 12.61
CA ALA A 22 -2.27 -9.18 11.38
C ALA A 22 -2.45 -10.27 10.32
N GLU A 23 -1.70 -11.37 10.39
CA GLU A 23 -1.67 -12.45 9.38
C GLU A 23 -3.05 -13.09 9.13
N SER A 24 -3.89 -13.20 10.15
CA SER A 24 -5.23 -13.79 10.05
C SER A 24 -6.30 -12.80 9.55
N LEU A 25 -5.96 -11.52 9.42
CA LEU A 25 -6.90 -10.50 8.96
C LEU A 25 -7.01 -10.56 7.43
N PRO A 26 -8.15 -10.12 6.86
CA PRO A 26 -8.32 -10.12 5.41
C PRO A 26 -7.26 -9.24 4.73
N ASP A 27 -6.97 -9.48 3.46
CA ASP A 27 -6.02 -8.67 2.72
C ASP A 27 -6.47 -7.21 2.57
N LEU A 28 -5.50 -6.31 2.56
CA LEU A 28 -5.61 -4.99 1.97
C LEU A 28 -5.55 -5.17 0.46
N ASN A 29 -6.66 -4.89 -0.22
CA ASN A 29 -6.75 -5.09 -1.66
C ASN A 29 -6.59 -3.75 -2.38
N ALA A 30 -5.50 -3.61 -3.14
CA ALA A 30 -5.30 -2.49 -4.05
C ALA A 30 -5.54 -2.93 -5.50
N GLY A 31 -6.29 -2.11 -6.24
CA GLY A 31 -6.42 -2.22 -7.68
C GLY A 31 -5.72 -1.05 -8.35
N MET A 32 -4.97 -1.32 -9.41
CA MET A 32 -4.42 -0.26 -10.26
C MET A 32 -4.68 -0.59 -11.73
N ASN A 33 -5.35 0.30 -12.45
CA ASN A 33 -5.57 0.17 -13.88
C ASN A 33 -4.39 0.74 -14.66
N LEU A 34 -3.79 -0.09 -15.52
CA LEU A 34 -2.69 0.34 -16.39
C LEU A 34 -3.19 1.01 -17.66
N CYS A 35 -4.45 0.77 -18.04
CA CYS A 35 -5.06 1.29 -19.25
C CYS A 35 -5.83 2.59 -18.98
N GLY A 36 -5.22 3.73 -19.30
CA GLY A 36 -5.93 4.97 -19.61
C GLY A 36 -6.60 5.75 -18.46
N SER A 37 -6.46 5.35 -17.18
CA SER A 37 -6.87 6.17 -16.02
C SER A 37 -5.67 6.79 -15.31
N PRO A 38 -5.84 7.94 -14.61
CA PRO A 38 -4.81 8.44 -13.70
C PRO A 38 -4.67 7.48 -12.52
N GLN A 39 -3.63 6.65 -12.58
CA GLN A 39 -3.24 5.65 -11.57
C GLN A 39 -3.19 6.26 -10.15
N GLU A 40 -2.81 7.52 -10.08
CA GLU A 40 -2.69 8.30 -8.83
C GLU A 40 -4.00 8.42 -8.05
N ARG A 41 -5.14 8.53 -8.73
CA ARG A 41 -6.44 8.62 -8.06
C ARG A 41 -6.80 7.31 -7.37
N GLU A 42 -6.44 6.19 -7.98
CA GLU A 42 -6.67 4.86 -7.43
C GLU A 42 -5.78 4.62 -6.19
N MET A 43 -4.51 5.07 -6.23
CA MET A 43 -3.61 5.04 -5.07
C MET A 43 -4.20 5.79 -3.86
N LEU A 44 -4.72 7.00 -4.09
CA LEU A 44 -5.31 7.81 -3.03
C LEU A 44 -6.64 7.26 -2.54
N THR A 45 -7.44 6.68 -3.44
CA THR A 45 -8.70 6.02 -3.08
C THR A 45 -8.43 4.81 -2.20
N PHE A 46 -7.45 3.98 -2.58
CA PHE A 46 -6.97 2.89 -1.74
C PHE A 46 -6.57 3.41 -0.36
N TYR A 47 -5.69 4.41 -0.28
CA TYR A 47 -5.28 5.01 1.00
C TYR A 47 -6.44 5.43 1.90
N LYS A 48 -7.43 6.14 1.35
CA LYS A 48 -8.59 6.65 2.12
C LYS A 48 -9.58 5.55 2.53
N SER A 49 -9.63 4.45 1.79
CA SER A 49 -10.60 3.37 2.00
C SER A 49 -10.18 2.33 3.04
N GLN A 50 -8.91 2.31 3.47
CA GLN A 50 -8.41 1.25 4.35
C GLN A 50 -8.72 1.50 5.85
N PRO A 51 -9.06 0.47 6.62
CA PRO A 51 -9.60 0.58 7.98
C PRO A 51 -8.54 0.79 9.08
N GLY A 52 -7.45 1.51 8.78
CA GLY A 52 -6.44 1.92 9.77
C GLY A 52 -5.37 0.88 10.15
N ASN A 53 -5.65 -0.43 10.02
CA ASN A 53 -4.62 -1.47 10.23
C ASN A 53 -3.87 -1.79 8.93
N TRP A 54 -2.70 -1.15 8.76
CA TRP A 54 -1.83 -1.29 7.60
C TRP A 54 -0.87 -2.49 7.65
N ALA A 55 -0.84 -3.25 8.75
CA ALA A 55 0.01 -4.43 8.90
C ALA A 55 -0.59 -5.71 8.28
N ARG A 56 -1.85 -5.63 7.84
CA ARG A 56 -2.59 -6.73 7.21
C ARG A 56 -1.88 -7.21 5.93
N PRO A 57 -2.06 -8.49 5.53
CA PRO A 57 -1.59 -8.99 4.25
C PRO A 57 -2.00 -8.08 3.10
N PHE A 58 -1.17 -7.98 2.06
CA PHE A 58 -1.36 -7.02 0.98
C PHE A 58 -1.45 -7.73 -0.38
N SER A 59 -2.55 -7.49 -1.08
CA SER A 59 -2.84 -8.04 -2.40
C SER A 59 -3.06 -6.93 -3.43
N VAL A 60 -2.53 -7.14 -4.63
CA VAL A 60 -2.56 -6.17 -5.72
C VAL A 60 -3.07 -6.82 -7.00
N ILE A 61 -3.96 -6.12 -7.69
CA ILE A 61 -4.42 -6.48 -9.03
C ILE A 61 -4.09 -5.33 -9.98
N LEU A 62 -3.26 -5.62 -11.00
CA LEU A 62 -2.98 -4.68 -12.08
C LEU A 62 -3.96 -4.95 -13.23
N ARG A 63 -4.96 -4.09 -13.43
CA ARG A 63 -5.93 -4.27 -14.52
C ARG A 63 -5.26 -3.95 -15.85
N GLY A 64 -5.41 -4.86 -16.82
CA GLY A 64 -4.72 -4.79 -18.10
C GLY A 64 -3.41 -5.59 -18.17
N ASP A 65 -3.03 -6.27 -17.08
CA ASP A 65 -1.86 -7.15 -17.01
C ASP A 65 -2.24 -8.46 -16.28
N ALA A 66 -1.70 -9.60 -16.72
CA ALA A 66 -1.94 -10.91 -16.13
C ALA A 66 -0.95 -11.26 -15.01
N ALA A 67 0.01 -10.38 -14.71
CA ALA A 67 1.00 -10.59 -13.66
C ALA A 67 0.36 -10.72 -12.27
N ILE A 68 0.93 -11.63 -11.48
CA ILE A 68 0.51 -11.92 -10.09
C ILE A 68 1.73 -12.05 -9.17
N GLY A 69 1.50 -12.09 -7.87
CA GLY A 69 2.54 -12.33 -6.85
C GLY A 69 3.26 -11.07 -6.38
N ASP A 70 4.49 -11.20 -5.89
CA ASP A 70 5.19 -10.10 -5.22
C ASP A 70 5.70 -9.01 -6.18
N GLY A 71 5.87 -9.34 -7.47
CA GLY A 71 6.28 -8.38 -8.49
C GLY A 71 5.27 -7.24 -8.63
N VAL A 72 3.97 -7.56 -8.66
CA VAL A 72 2.91 -6.56 -8.78
C VAL A 72 2.78 -5.69 -7.52
N LYS A 73 3.01 -6.27 -6.34
CA LYS A 73 3.05 -5.54 -5.07
C LYS A 73 4.20 -4.53 -5.06
N ARG A 74 5.40 -4.99 -5.43
CA ARG A 74 6.60 -4.15 -5.50
C ARG A 74 6.42 -2.99 -6.46
N TYR A 75 5.88 -3.27 -7.64
CA TYR A 75 5.59 -2.25 -8.65
C TYR A 75 4.61 -1.18 -8.12
N LEU A 76 3.47 -1.59 -7.56
CA LEU A 76 2.53 -0.62 -7.02
C LEU A 76 3.16 0.23 -5.90
N LEU A 77 3.89 -0.41 -4.97
CA LEU A 77 4.56 0.30 -3.88
C LEU A 77 5.64 1.27 -4.39
N SER A 78 6.42 0.90 -5.41
CA SER A 78 7.40 1.81 -6.00
C SER A 78 6.74 3.03 -6.63
N GLN A 79 5.61 2.84 -7.32
CA GLN A 79 4.85 3.95 -7.89
C GLN A 79 4.31 4.86 -6.78
N VAL A 80 3.74 4.30 -5.71
CA VAL A 80 3.24 5.08 -4.56
C VAL A 80 4.36 5.86 -3.88
N ILE A 81 5.50 5.22 -3.59
CA ILE A 81 6.66 5.87 -2.96
C ILE A 81 7.16 7.02 -3.84
N SER A 82 7.27 6.80 -5.15
CA SER A 82 7.64 7.84 -6.10
C SER A 82 6.67 9.03 -6.03
N ARG A 83 5.36 8.80 -5.92
CA ARG A 83 4.37 9.90 -5.81
C ARG A 83 4.41 10.60 -4.45
N VAL A 84 4.71 9.88 -3.38
CA VAL A 84 4.93 10.49 -2.06
C VAL A 84 6.17 11.39 -2.07
N GLN A 85 7.23 10.99 -2.76
CA GLN A 85 8.47 11.76 -2.86
C GLN A 85 8.38 12.96 -3.80
N PHE A 86 7.79 12.77 -4.98
CA PHE A 86 7.82 13.77 -6.07
C PHE A 86 6.47 14.48 -6.29
N GLY A 87 5.44 14.10 -5.54
CA GLY A 87 4.10 14.66 -5.64
C GLY A 87 3.13 13.86 -6.51
N PHE A 88 1.85 14.12 -6.30
CA PHE A 88 0.75 13.60 -7.11
C PHE A 88 0.28 14.68 -8.09
N ALA A 89 0.27 14.36 -9.38
CA ALA A 89 -0.36 15.13 -10.46
C ALA A 89 -1.88 14.89 -10.46
N LEU A 90 -2.56 15.49 -9.49
CA LEU A 90 -4.03 15.47 -9.40
C LEU A 90 -4.61 16.69 -10.09
N ASP A 91 -5.34 16.47 -11.18
CA ASP A 91 -6.19 17.50 -11.79
C ASP A 91 -7.40 17.77 -10.89
N PHE A 92 -7.26 18.69 -9.94
CA PHE A 92 -8.37 19.18 -9.11
C PHE A 92 -9.25 20.22 -9.83
N ALA A 93 -9.00 20.49 -11.11
CA ALA A 93 -9.73 21.49 -11.88
C ALA A 93 -11.21 21.09 -12.00
N ARG A 94 -12.06 21.69 -11.16
CA ARG A 94 -13.51 21.61 -11.22
C ARG A 94 -13.96 22.22 -12.54
N LYS A 95 -14.41 21.40 -13.51
CA LYS A 95 -15.25 21.91 -14.60
C LYS A 95 -16.60 22.30 -13.98
N THR A 96 -16.69 23.53 -13.50
CA THR A 96 -17.98 24.19 -13.27
C THR A 96 -18.68 24.30 -14.61
N LYS A 97 -19.80 23.61 -14.75
CA LYS A 97 -20.84 23.97 -15.71
C LYS A 97 -21.37 25.36 -15.39
#